data_AF-A0A4Y9T6I8-F1
#
_entry.id   AF-A0A4Y9T6I8-F1
#
_cell.length_a   1.000
_cell.length_b   1.000
_cell.length_c   1.000
_cell.angle_alpha   90.00
_cell.angle_beta   90.00
_cell.angle_gamma   90.00
#
_symmetry.space_group_name_H-M   'P 1'
#
loop_
_entity.id
_entity.type
_entity.pdbx_description
1 polymer ?
#
loop_
_entity_poly.entity_id
_entity_poly.type
_entity_poly.pdbx_seq_one_letter_code
_entity_poly.pdbx_strand_id
1 'polypeptide(L)' 'MTRYIFVTGGVVSSLGKGIASASLAAILEARGLKVTMLKL' A
#
# COMPACT_ATOMS: atom_id res chain seq x y z
N MET A 1 -1.63 12.07 14.26
CA MET A 1 -0.61 10.99 14.39
C MET A 1 -0.56 10.22 13.09
N THR A 2 0.62 10.05 12.49
CA THR A 2 0.77 9.33 11.22
C THR A 2 0.74 7.82 11.47
N ARG A 3 -0.01 7.08 10.66
CA ARG A 3 -0.07 5.61 10.70
C ARG A 3 0.76 5.02 9.58
N TYR A 4 1.43 3.89 9.86
CA TYR A 4 2.25 3.17 8.91
C TYR A 4 1.64 1.80 8.61
N ILE A 5 1.63 1.42 7.33
CA ILE A 5 1.19 0.11 6.85
C ILE A 5 2.37 -0.50 6.09
N PHE A 6 2.88 -1.63 6.57
CA PHE A 6 3.95 -2.37 5.91
C PHE A 6 3.36 -3.47 5.04
N VAL A 7 3.62 -3.42 3.74
CA VAL A 7 3.18 -4.45 2.80
C VAL A 7 4.34 -5.40 2.53
N THR A 8 4.25 -6.62 3.07
CA THR A 8 5.24 -7.68 2.88
C THR A 8 4.77 -8.69 1.84
N GLY A 9 5.69 -9.52 1.35
CA GLY A 9 5.40 -10.58 0.39
C GLY A 9 6.01 -11.91 0.79
N GLY A 10 5.27 -12.99 0.58
CA GLY A 10 5.74 -14.36 0.75
C GLY A 10 5.71 -15.17 -0.54
N VAL A 11 6.31 -16.36 -0.48
CA VAL A 11 6.34 -17.41 -1.53
C VAL A 11 7.13 -17.02 -2.78
N VAL A 12 6.62 -16.11 -3.62
CA VAL A 12 7.26 -15.74 -4.89
C VAL A 12 7.18 -14.23 -5.17
N SER A 13 8.09 -13.75 -6.01
CA SER A 13 8.08 -12.38 -6.54
C SER A 13 6.98 -12.21 -7.60
N SER A 14 6.70 -10.97 -8.00
CA SER A 14 5.74 -10.63 -9.07
C SER A 14 4.25 -10.97 -8.83
N LEU A 15 3.85 -11.31 -7.60
CA LEU A 15 2.44 -11.53 -7.20
C LEU A 15 1.53 -10.27 -7.22
N GLY A 16 1.97 -9.16 -7.80
CA GLY A 16 1.15 -7.94 -7.84
C GLY A 16 1.09 -7.16 -6.51
N LYS A 17 2.06 -7.33 -5.61
CA LYS A 17 2.14 -6.56 -4.34
C LYS A 17 2.07 -5.05 -4.52
N GLY A 18 2.71 -4.54 -5.57
CA GLY A 18 2.67 -3.11 -5.91
C GLY A 18 1.27 -2.64 -6.33
N ILE A 19 0.54 -3.48 -7.07
CA ILE A 19 -0.84 -3.17 -7.48
C ILE A 19 -1.75 -3.20 -6.24
N ALA A 20 -1.63 -4.23 -5.40
CA ALA A 20 -2.40 -4.34 -4.18
C ALA A 20 -2.16 -3.15 -3.23
N SER A 21 -0.91 -2.72 -3.02
CA SER A 21 -0.60 -1.55 -2.20
C SER A 21 -1.13 -0.25 -2.81
N ALA A 22 -1.08 -0.10 -4.13
CA ALA A 22 -1.61 1.08 -4.82
C ALA A 22 -3.15 1.15 -4.73
N SER A 23 -3.84 0.03 -4.91
CA SER A 23 -5.30 -0.05 -4.75
C SER A 23 -5.74 0.26 -3.32
N LEU A 24 -4.98 -0.21 -2.31
CA LEU A 24 -5.23 0.14 -0.91
C LEU A 24 -5.07 1.64 -0.66
N ALA A 25 -4.01 2.25 -1.20
CA ALA A 25 -3.79 3.69 -1.09
C ALA A 25 -4.96 4.48 -1.72
N ALA A 26 -5.41 4.10 -2.92
CA ALA A 26 -6.53 4.75 -3.60
C ALA A 26 -7.84 4.71 -2.77
N ILE A 27 -8.14 3.58 -2.11
CA ILE A 27 -9.32 3.47 -1.23
C ILE A 27 -9.21 4.38 -0.01
N LEU A 28 -8.02 4.47 0.59
CA LEU A 28 -7.78 5.34 1.74
C LEU A 28 -7.87 6.83 1.37
N GLU A 29 -7.33 7.21 0.20
CA GLU A 29 -7.49 8.55 -0.36
C GLU A 29 -8.96 8.89 -0.65
N ALA A 30 -9.72 7.95 -1.21
CA ALA A 30 -11.16 8.11 -1.44
C ALA A 30 -11.96 8.29 -0.13
N ARG A 31 -11.41 7.86 1.02
CA ARG A 31 -11.96 8.11 2.36
C ARG A 31 -11.48 9.42 2.99
N GLY A 32 -10.80 10.28 2.23
CA GLY A 32 -10.29 11.58 2.69
C GLY A 32 -9.02 11.50 3.54
N LEU A 33 -8.34 10.35 3.55
CA LEU A 33 -7.07 10.21 4.27
C LEU A 33 -5.91 10.65 3.38
N LYS A 34 -4.98 11.41 3.97
CA LYS A 34 -3.72 11.75 3.30
C LYS A 34 -2.77 10.56 3.37
N VAL A 35 -2.50 9.95 2.23
CA VAL A 35 -1.63 8.76 2.11
C VAL A 35 -0.36 9.12 1.34
N THR A 36 0.74 8.44 1.67
CA THR A 36 1.97 8.44 0.88
C THR A 36 2.50 7.02 0.80
N MET A 37 3.09 6.65 -0.33
CA MET A 37 3.69 5.32 -0.55
C MET A 37 5.21 5.43 -0.66
N LEU A 38 5.90 4.52 0.01
CA LEU A 38 7.34 4.32 -0.10
C LEU A 38 7.60 2.87 -0.52
N LYS A 39 8.44 2.68 -1.55
CA LYS A 39 8.95 1.36 -1.95
C LYS A 39 10.37 1.19 -1.42
N LEU A 40 10.60 0.11 -0.67
CA LEU A 40 11.91 -0.33 -0.20
C LEU A 40 12.55 -1.30 -1.21
#